data_AF-A0A432FJK2-F1
#
_entry.id   AF-A0A432FJK2-F1
#
_cell.length_a   1.000
_cell.length_b   1.000
_cell.length_c   1.000
_cell.angle_alpha   90.00
_cell.angle_beta   90.00
_cell.angle_gamma   90.00
#
_symmetry.space_group_name_H-M   'P 1'
#
loop_
_entity.id
_entity.type
_entity.pdbx_description
1 polymer ?
#
loop_
_entity_poly.entity_id
_entity_poly.type
_entity_poly.pdbx_seq_one_letter_code
_entity_poly.pdbx_strand_id
1 'polypeptide(L)'
;MLKREILFLLLISACVLPPPVPFIPPPTKQSTDVPNSLSEGLLTEYDIWEFLKENPKETDVIDMLGAPDSIWVSDEQPYYVMYYYRPTLKDYNSIELNTKSRRVTGYEWDEQ
;
A
#
# COMPACT_ATOMS: atom_id res chain seq x y z
N MET A 1 -24.16 2.01 49.46
CA MET A 1 -22.79 2.24 48.97
C MET A 1 -22.41 1.33 47.79
N LEU A 2 -22.87 0.08 47.73
CA LEU A 2 -22.56 -0.89 46.65
C LEU A 2 -22.91 -0.44 45.21
N LYS A 3 -23.98 0.36 45.02
CA LYS A 3 -24.40 0.83 43.68
C LYS A 3 -23.46 1.86 43.04
N ARG A 4 -22.73 2.65 43.84
CA ARG A 4 -21.80 3.67 43.33
C ARG A 4 -20.51 3.02 42.82
N GLU A 5 -20.03 2.01 43.53
CA GLU A 5 -18.82 1.25 43.15
C GLU A 5 -19.05 0.40 41.88
N ILE A 6 -20.25 -0.16 41.69
CA ILE A 6 -20.63 -0.87 40.46
C ILE A 6 -20.66 0.07 39.24
N LEU A 7 -21.12 1.31 39.42
CA LEU A 7 -21.15 2.30 38.34
C LEU A 7 -19.74 2.72 37.89
N PHE A 8 -18.80 2.83 38.84
CA PHE A 8 -17.39 3.09 38.53
C PHE A 8 -16.74 1.93 37.75
N LEU A 9 -17.00 0.67 38.13
CA LEU A 9 -16.48 -0.50 37.38
C LEU A 9 -17.04 -0.61 35.95
N LEU A 10 -18.30 -0.26 35.73
CA LEU A 10 -18.92 -0.23 34.39
C LEU A 10 -18.33 0.86 33.49
N LEU A 11 -17.95 2.02 34.04
CA LEU A 11 -17.34 3.11 33.28
C LEU A 11 -15.90 2.80 32.83
N ILE A 12 -15.15 2.01 33.59
CA ILE A 12 -13.76 1.64 33.25
C ILE A 12 -13.72 0.55 32.17
N SER A 13 -14.73 -0.31 32.10
CA SER A 13 -14.83 -1.38 31.09
C SER A 13 -15.19 -0.88 29.68
N ALA A 14 -15.62 0.37 29.52
CA ALA A 14 -16.05 0.93 28.24
C ALA A 14 -14.91 1.51 27.38
N CYS A 15 -13.67 1.55 27.89
CA CYS A 15 -12.54 2.24 27.25
C CYS A 15 -11.52 1.34 26.54
N VAL A 16 -11.82 0.05 26.33
CA VAL A 16 -10.90 -0.84 25.60
C VAL A 16 -11.10 -0.66 24.10
N LEU A 17 -10.19 0.06 23.44
CA LEU A 17 -10.14 0.13 21.98
C LEU A 17 -9.97 -1.28 21.40
N PRO A 18 -10.72 -1.67 20.36
CA PRO A 18 -10.48 -2.94 19.69
C PRO A 18 -9.03 -2.98 19.17
N PRO A 19 -8.38 -4.16 19.20
CA PRO A 19 -7.05 -4.29 18.65
C PRO A 19 -7.04 -3.83 17.20
N PRO A 20 -5.98 -3.12 16.76
CA PRO A 20 -5.89 -2.67 15.37
C PRO A 20 -5.96 -3.88 14.44
N VAL A 21 -6.75 -3.77 13.38
CA VAL A 21 -6.80 -4.80 12.33
C VAL A 21 -5.40 -4.92 11.74
N PRO A 22 -4.80 -6.12 11.71
CA PRO A 22 -3.49 -6.33 11.11
C PRO A 22 -3.50 -5.89 9.65
N PHE A 23 -2.46 -5.15 9.25
CA PHE A 23 -2.24 -4.82 7.85
C PHE A 23 -1.87 -6.09 7.06
N ILE A 24 -2.48 -6.26 5.89
CA ILE A 24 -2.14 -7.34 4.96
C ILE A 24 -1.61 -6.69 3.68
N PRO A 25 -0.33 -6.91 3.31
CA PRO A 25 0.20 -6.42 2.04
C PRO A 25 -0.51 -7.11 0.86
N PRO A 26 -0.61 -6.46 -0.31
CA PRO A 26 -1.12 -7.11 -1.50
C PRO A 26 -0.19 -8.26 -1.94
N PRO A 27 -0.67 -9.16 -2.81
CA PRO A 27 0.17 -10.20 -3.36
C PRO A 27 1.32 -9.62 -4.17
N THR A 28 2.49 -10.26 -4.08
CA THR A 28 3.62 -9.98 -4.97
C THR A 28 3.49 -10.79 -6.25
N LYS A 29 4.14 -10.29 -7.29
CA LYS A 29 4.19 -10.89 -8.62
C LYS A 29 4.56 -12.36 -8.59
N GLN A 30 3.85 -13.15 -9.39
CA GLN A 30 4.10 -14.57 -9.62
C GLN A 30 4.52 -14.81 -11.07
N SER A 31 5.21 -15.93 -11.31
CA SER A 31 5.56 -16.35 -12.68
C SER A 31 4.34 -16.68 -13.55
N THR A 32 3.18 -16.89 -12.92
CA THR A 32 1.90 -17.22 -13.57
C THR A 32 1.03 -16.00 -13.85
N ASP A 33 1.49 -14.79 -13.49
CA ASP A 33 0.70 -13.58 -13.68
C ASP A 33 0.51 -13.27 -15.17
N VAL A 34 -0.70 -12.81 -15.50
CA VAL A 34 -1.05 -12.39 -16.85
C VAL A 34 -0.30 -11.09 -17.18
N PRO A 35 0.12 -10.86 -18.44
CA PRO A 35 0.67 -9.58 -18.85
C PRO A 35 -0.26 -8.40 -18.47
N ASN A 36 0.34 -7.32 -18.00
CA ASN A 36 -0.29 -6.05 -17.66
C ASN A 36 0.23 -4.93 -18.58
N SER A 37 -0.42 -3.76 -18.53
CA SER A 37 -0.10 -2.60 -19.38
C SER A 37 1.37 -2.17 -19.30
N LEU A 38 2.01 -2.29 -18.13
CA LEU A 38 3.43 -2.01 -17.94
C LEU A 38 4.31 -3.04 -18.67
N SER A 39 4.03 -4.33 -18.51
CA SER A 39 4.78 -5.41 -19.15
C SER A 39 4.59 -5.50 -20.66
N GLU A 40 3.44 -5.04 -21.16
CA GLU A 40 3.14 -4.96 -22.59
C GLU A 40 3.71 -3.70 -23.25
N GLY A 41 4.31 -2.79 -22.47
CA GLY A 41 4.88 -1.53 -22.98
C GLY A 41 3.83 -0.56 -23.51
N LEU A 42 2.59 -0.65 -23.01
CA LEU A 42 1.46 0.20 -23.41
C LEU A 42 1.44 1.55 -22.69
N LEU A 43 2.30 1.72 -21.68
CA LEU A 43 2.42 2.92 -20.87
C LEU A 43 3.80 3.55 -21.07
N THR A 44 3.83 4.85 -21.32
CA THR A 44 5.08 5.63 -21.20
C THR A 44 5.38 5.92 -19.74
N GLU A 45 6.63 6.25 -19.42
CA GLU A 45 6.99 6.67 -18.05
C GLU A 45 6.20 7.90 -17.61
N TYR A 46 5.91 8.81 -18.56
CA TYR A 46 5.07 9.99 -18.32
C TYR A 46 3.61 9.63 -17.98
N ASP A 47 3.03 8.64 -18.66
CA ASP A 47 1.66 8.18 -18.36
C ASP A 47 1.56 7.65 -16.92
N ILE A 48 2.59 6.93 -16.48
CA ILE A 48 2.67 6.39 -15.12
C ILE A 48 2.86 7.53 -14.12
N TRP A 49 3.74 8.49 -14.42
CA TRP A 49 3.97 9.65 -13.58
C TRP A 49 2.70 10.49 -13.38
N GLU A 50 1.96 10.81 -14.45
CA GLU A 50 0.69 11.52 -14.36
C GLU A 50 -0.35 10.71 -13.57
N PHE A 51 -0.43 9.40 -13.78
CA PHE A 51 -1.31 8.52 -13.01
C PHE A 51 -1.01 8.55 -11.50
N LEU A 52 0.27 8.47 -11.11
CA LEU A 52 0.66 8.42 -9.71
C LEU A 52 0.44 9.75 -8.96
N LYS A 53 0.49 10.90 -9.65
CA LYS A 53 0.20 12.23 -9.07
C LYS A 53 -1.22 12.39 -8.56
N GLU A 54 -2.16 11.63 -9.11
CA GLU A 54 -3.56 11.62 -8.68
C GLU A 54 -3.78 10.83 -7.39
N ASN A 55 -2.70 10.38 -6.75
CA ASN A 55 -2.69 9.59 -5.52
C ASN A 55 -3.61 8.36 -5.61
N PRO A 56 -3.47 7.49 -6.63
CA PRO A 56 -4.41 6.41 -6.92
C PRO A 56 -4.54 5.43 -5.75
N LYS A 57 -5.60 4.61 -5.78
CA LYS A 57 -5.70 3.50 -4.81
C LYS A 57 -4.77 2.38 -5.22
N GLU A 58 -4.38 1.57 -4.25
CA GLU A 58 -3.60 0.35 -4.45
C GLU A 58 -4.17 -0.53 -5.57
N THR A 59 -5.49 -0.74 -5.58
CA THR A 59 -6.15 -1.56 -6.58
C THR A 59 -5.94 -1.01 -7.98
N ASP A 60 -6.02 0.31 -8.14
CA ASP A 60 -5.84 0.98 -9.43
C ASP A 60 -4.38 0.86 -9.90
N VAL A 61 -3.43 0.94 -8.96
CA VAL A 61 -1.99 0.72 -9.23
C VAL A 61 -1.76 -0.71 -9.70
N ILE A 62 -2.32 -1.71 -9.01
CA ILE A 62 -2.18 -3.12 -9.35
C ILE A 62 -2.86 -3.44 -10.68
N ASP A 63 -4.02 -2.85 -10.95
CA ASP A 63 -4.75 -3.04 -12.22
C ASP A 63 -3.95 -2.48 -13.40
N MET A 64 -3.26 -1.34 -13.22
CA MET A 64 -2.46 -0.71 -14.26
C MET A 64 -1.08 -1.34 -14.44
N LEU A 65 -0.32 -1.51 -13.35
CA LEU A 65 1.09 -1.89 -13.36
C LEU A 65 1.33 -3.39 -13.07
N GLY A 66 0.29 -4.11 -12.64
CA GLY A 66 0.38 -5.47 -12.13
C GLY A 66 0.81 -5.53 -10.66
N ALA A 67 0.96 -6.76 -10.16
CA ALA A 67 1.48 -6.98 -8.82
C ALA A 67 2.96 -6.55 -8.72
N PRO A 68 3.40 -5.96 -7.59
CA PRO A 68 4.78 -5.55 -7.41
C PRO A 68 5.72 -6.75 -7.26
N ASP A 69 6.98 -6.59 -7.66
CA ASP A 69 8.01 -7.63 -7.52
C ASP A 69 8.38 -7.87 -6.04
N SER A 70 8.34 -6.84 -5.20
CA SER A 70 8.48 -6.97 -3.75
C SER A 70 7.76 -5.86 -2.98
N ILE A 71 7.55 -6.11 -1.68
CA ILE A 71 6.88 -5.16 -0.78
C ILE A 71 7.69 -5.04 0.51
N TRP A 72 7.90 -3.80 0.94
CA TRP A 72 8.43 -3.49 2.28
C TRP A 72 7.38 -2.74 3.08
N VAL A 73 7.14 -3.15 4.33
CA VAL A 73 6.14 -2.54 5.22
C VAL A 73 6.90 -1.84 6.34
N SER A 74 6.56 -0.59 6.63
CA SER A 74 7.17 0.13 7.74
C SER A 74 6.67 -0.43 9.08
N ASP A 75 7.61 -0.73 9.98
CA ASP A 75 7.29 -1.15 11.35
C ASP A 75 6.86 0.03 12.24
N GLU A 76 7.23 1.26 11.87
CA GLU A 76 7.06 2.45 12.72
C GLU A 76 6.00 3.41 12.20
N GLN A 77 5.82 3.47 10.88
CA GLN A 77 4.96 4.46 10.22
C GLN A 77 3.83 3.79 9.45
N PRO A 78 2.69 4.47 9.23
CA PRO A 78 1.53 3.87 8.58
C PRO A 78 1.68 3.86 7.04
N TYR A 79 2.79 3.34 6.51
CA TYR A 79 3.02 3.18 5.08
C TYR A 79 3.74 1.87 4.73
N TYR A 80 3.67 1.51 3.45
CA TYR A 80 4.39 0.41 2.83
C TYR A 80 4.79 0.82 1.42
N VAL A 81 5.82 0.16 0.89
CA VAL A 81 6.40 0.46 -0.41
C VAL A 81 6.27 -0.75 -1.30
N MET A 82 5.77 -0.53 -2.51
CA MET A 82 5.76 -1.47 -3.62
C MET A 82 6.96 -1.22 -4.51
N TYR A 83 7.71 -2.26 -4.85
CA TYR A 83 8.85 -2.17 -5.74
C TYR A 83 8.58 -2.88 -7.06
N TYR A 84 8.88 -2.20 -8.16
CA TYR A 84 8.74 -2.70 -9.53
C TYR A 84 10.11 -2.71 -10.20
N TYR A 85 10.63 -3.90 -10.50
CA TYR A 85 11.94 -4.03 -11.12
C TYR A 85 11.91 -3.53 -12.56
N ARG A 86 12.86 -2.66 -12.92
CA ARG A 86 13.04 -2.11 -14.26
C ARG A 86 14.30 -2.70 -14.88
N PRO A 87 14.20 -3.68 -15.80
CA PRO A 87 15.36 -4.32 -16.40
C PRO A 87 16.30 -3.34 -17.14
N THR A 88 15.75 -2.26 -17.68
CA THR A 88 16.49 -1.20 -18.39
C THR A 88 17.38 -0.38 -17.47
N LEU A 89 16.93 -0.13 -16.23
CA LEU A 89 17.68 0.59 -15.18
C LEU A 89 18.56 -0.34 -14.35
N LYS A 90 18.23 -1.64 -14.35
CA LYS A 90 18.76 -2.64 -13.41
C LYS A 90 18.52 -2.24 -11.95
N ASP A 91 17.45 -1.49 -11.72
CA ASP A 91 17.03 -0.99 -10.41
C ASP A 91 15.50 -1.09 -10.28
N TYR A 92 14.97 -0.65 -9.14
CA TYR A 92 13.55 -0.65 -8.84
C TYR A 92 12.98 0.75 -8.85
N ASN A 93 11.84 0.91 -9.51
CA ASN A 93 10.94 2.01 -9.19
C ASN A 93 10.16 1.65 -7.92
N SER A 94 9.75 2.68 -7.17
CA SER A 94 9.06 2.50 -5.91
C SER A 94 7.79 3.35 -5.82
N ILE A 95 6.76 2.80 -5.19
CA ILE A 95 5.51 3.50 -4.90
C ILE A 95 5.22 3.32 -3.41
N GLU A 96 5.11 4.44 -2.69
CA GLU A 96 4.74 4.49 -1.29
C GLU A 96 3.22 4.63 -1.15
N LEU A 97 2.61 3.82 -0.27
CA LEU A 97 1.18 3.85 0.01
C LEU A 97 0.91 3.84 1.51
N ASN A 98 -0.16 4.52 1.93
CA ASN A 98 -0.61 4.48 3.31
C ASN A 98 -1.27 3.13 3.66
N THR A 99 -0.93 2.54 4.81
CA THR A 99 -1.44 1.23 5.25
C THR A 99 -2.95 1.21 5.53
N LYS A 100 -3.57 2.35 5.80
CA LYS A 100 -5.00 2.47 6.12
C LYS A 100 -5.83 2.88 4.91
N SER A 101 -5.47 3.99 4.26
CA SER A 101 -6.25 4.50 3.13
C SER A 101 -6.00 3.71 1.85
N ARG A 102 -4.89 2.95 1.79
CA ARG A 102 -4.45 2.21 0.61
C ARG A 102 -4.33 3.13 -0.61
N ARG A 103 -3.91 4.38 -0.40
CA ARG A 103 -3.64 5.35 -1.46
C ARG A 103 -2.16 5.66 -1.53
N VAL A 104 -1.70 5.95 -2.74
CA VAL A 104 -0.35 6.46 -3.00
C VAL A 104 -0.13 7.74 -2.21
N THR A 105 1.03 7.83 -1.56
CA THR A 105 1.49 8.99 -0.78
C THR A 105 2.80 9.56 -1.31
N GLY A 106 3.56 8.78 -2.06
CA GLY A 106 4.81 9.16 -2.71
C GLY A 106 5.24 8.10 -3.70
N TYR A 107 6.21 8.43 -4.55
CA TYR A 107 6.79 7.48 -5.50
C TYR A 107 8.14 7.99 -6.00
N GLU A 108 9.01 7.06 -6.36
CA GLU A 108 10.23 7.29 -7.12
C GLU A 108 10.09 6.50 -8.42
N TRP A 109 9.93 7.23 -9.51
CA TRP A 109 9.69 6.66 -10.81
C TRP A 109 10.63 7.33 -11.80
N ASP A 110 11.78 6.69 -12.02
CA ASP A 110 12.82 7.25 -12.88
C ASP A 110 12.40 7.19 -14.34
N GLU A 111 12.50 8.34 -15.00
CA GLU A 111 12.39 8.50 -16.45
C GLU A 111 13.77 8.24 -17.09
N GLN A 112 13.83 7.44 -18.15
CA GLN A 112 15.01 7.43 -19.04
C GLN A 112 14.91 8.51 -20.11
#